data_AF-A0A931WCV6-F1
#
_entry.id   AF-A0A931WCV6-F1
#
_cell.length_a   1.000
_cell.length_b   1.000
_cell.length_c   1.000
_cell.angle_alpha   90.00
_cell.angle_beta   90.00
_cell.angle_gamma   90.00
#
_symmetry.space_group_name_H-M   'P 1'
#
loop_
_entity.id
_entity.type
_entity.pdbx_description
1 polymer ?
#
loop_
_entity_poly.entity_id
_entity_poly.type
_entity_poly.pdbx_seq_one_letter_code
_entity_poly.pdbx_strand_id
1 'polypeptide(L)'
;MEREKRALEATLAQASGALQKAQEQIALLQQKVRTLKERLRTVEGKKLWELLEQTATQGEDGRRIYELAQKLELTDTGAQEREELRARLPKAVHDGRAMQYEDRFLRDLQGLQERERLEVVEALHRFAAHGEQYSSFKTKRRQGLDITGIPGGSFESRSNREYRFFWKQGDNGIIMFFRVGHHTEFSSSEW
;
A
#
# COMPACT_ATOMS: atom_id res chain seq x y z
N MET A 1 -42.33 35.71 2.10
CA MET A 1 -42.26 34.37 2.73
C MET A 1 -42.46 33.20 1.76
N GLU A 2 -43.67 32.82 1.32
CA GLU A 2 -43.82 31.61 0.46
C GLU A 2 -43.12 31.71 -0.92
N ARG A 3 -43.14 32.88 -1.55
CA ARG A 3 -42.45 33.11 -2.82
C ARG A 3 -40.93 33.06 -2.68
N GLU A 4 -40.39 33.59 -1.59
CA GLU A 4 -38.96 33.52 -1.27
C GLU A 4 -38.52 32.09 -0.95
N LYS A 5 -39.35 31.32 -0.22
CA LYS A 5 -39.07 29.91 0.07
C LYS A 5 -38.97 29.08 -1.22
N ARG A 6 -39.91 29.26 -2.16
CA ARG A 6 -39.87 28.58 -3.47
C ARG A 6 -38.66 29.01 -4.32
N ALA A 7 -38.28 30.29 -4.27
CA ALA A 7 -37.10 30.78 -4.96
C ALA A 7 -35.80 30.18 -4.38
N LEU A 8 -35.72 30.06 -3.04
CA LEU A 8 -34.59 29.42 -2.35
C LEU A 8 -34.51 27.91 -2.65
N GLU A 9 -35.65 27.21 -2.67
CA GLU A 9 -35.72 25.78 -3.03
C GLU A 9 -35.28 25.53 -4.47
N ALA A 10 -35.70 26.37 -5.41
CA ALA A 10 -35.25 26.30 -6.81
C ALA A 10 -33.73 26.56 -6.94
N THR A 11 -33.21 27.54 -6.20
CA THR A 11 -31.78 27.86 -6.18
C THR A 11 -30.96 26.73 -5.57
N LEU A 12 -31.45 26.10 -4.50
CA LEU A 12 -30.81 24.96 -3.85
C LEU A 12 -30.78 23.72 -4.77
N ALA A 13 -31.89 23.45 -5.48
CA ALA A 13 -31.97 22.36 -6.44
C ALA A 13 -31.00 22.58 -7.63
N GLN A 14 -30.91 23.82 -8.13
CA GLN A 14 -29.98 24.18 -9.19
C GLN A 14 -28.51 24.07 -8.74
N ALA A 15 -28.18 24.54 -7.54
CA ALA A 15 -26.84 24.42 -6.95
C ALA A 15 -26.45 22.95 -6.71
N SER A 16 -27.39 22.13 -6.23
CA SER A 16 -27.17 20.69 -6.01
C SER A 16 -26.92 19.94 -7.31
N GLY A 17 -27.70 20.25 -8.36
CA GLY A 17 -27.48 19.68 -9.70
C GLY A 17 -26.16 20.11 -10.33
N ALA A 18 -25.72 21.35 -10.11
CA ALA A 18 -24.42 21.83 -10.55
C ALA A 18 -23.26 21.14 -9.80
N LEU A 19 -23.41 20.94 -8.49
CA LEU A 19 -22.43 20.24 -7.66
C LEU A 19 -22.27 18.78 -8.10
N GLN A 20 -23.38 18.08 -8.36
CA GLN A 20 -23.34 16.69 -8.82
C GLN A 20 -22.61 16.56 -10.16
N LYS A 21 -22.90 17.45 -11.13
CA LYS A 21 -22.18 17.49 -12.42
C LYS A 21 -20.68 17.78 -12.24
N ALA A 22 -20.33 18.69 -11.33
CA ALA A 22 -18.93 18.98 -11.01
C ALA A 22 -18.22 17.76 -10.39
N GLN A 23 -18.91 17.01 -9.50
CA GLN A 23 -18.38 15.78 -8.91
C GLN A 23 -18.15 14.68 -9.96
N GLU A 24 -19.10 14.49 -10.89
CA GLU A 24 -18.95 13.55 -12.02
C GLU A 24 -17.76 13.94 -12.91
N GLN A 25 -17.59 15.24 -13.18
CA GLN A 25 -16.48 15.75 -13.98
C GLN A 25 -15.13 15.58 -13.26
N ILE A 26 -15.08 15.78 -11.94
CA ILE A 26 -13.88 15.52 -11.13
C ILE A 26 -13.51 14.03 -11.18
N ALA A 27 -14.49 13.12 -11.04
CA ALA A 27 -14.24 11.68 -11.14
C ALA A 27 -13.66 11.28 -12.51
N LEU A 28 -14.21 11.83 -13.60
CA LEU A 28 -13.70 11.61 -14.96
C LEU A 28 -12.27 12.15 -15.13
N LEU A 29 -11.98 13.35 -14.62
CA LEU A 29 -10.65 13.94 -14.69
C LEU A 29 -9.64 13.13 -13.87
N GLN A 30 -10.02 12.64 -12.69
CA GLN A 30 -9.18 11.77 -11.87
C GLN A 30 -8.86 10.46 -12.59
N GLN A 31 -9.83 9.85 -13.27
CA GLN A 31 -9.59 8.67 -14.10
C GLN A 31 -8.60 8.97 -15.24
N LYS A 32 -8.80 10.08 -15.96
CA LYS A 32 -7.88 10.50 -17.03
C LYS A 32 -6.46 10.76 -16.52
N VAL A 33 -6.31 11.38 -15.35
CA VAL A 33 -5.00 11.59 -14.72
C VAL A 33 -4.33 10.26 -14.40
N ARG A 34 -5.06 9.24 -13.95
CA ARG A 34 -4.50 7.89 -13.74
C ARG A 34 -4.01 7.28 -15.05
N THR A 35 -4.86 7.26 -16.09
CA THR A 35 -4.48 6.73 -17.41
C THR A 35 -3.26 7.46 -17.99
N LEU A 36 -3.20 8.79 -17.85
CA LEU A 36 -2.06 9.58 -18.34
C LEU A 36 -0.78 9.30 -17.55
N LYS A 37 -0.87 9.12 -16.23
CA LYS A 37 0.28 8.73 -15.40
C LYS A 37 0.81 7.34 -15.77
N GLU A 38 -0.07 6.39 -16.06
CA GLU A 38 0.31 5.05 -16.53
C GLU A 38 1.02 5.13 -17.87
N ARG A 39 0.45 5.87 -18.85
CA ARG A 39 1.08 6.08 -20.15
C ARG A 39 2.44 6.78 -20.05
N LEU A 40 2.56 7.78 -19.18
CA LEU A 40 3.81 8.48 -18.93
C LEU A 40 4.89 7.52 -18.41
N ARG A 41 4.55 6.70 -17.41
CA ARG A 41 5.46 5.66 -16.90
C ARG A 41 5.91 4.69 -17.99
N THR A 42 5.01 4.27 -18.87
CA THR A 42 5.37 3.39 -19.99
C THR A 42 6.33 4.07 -20.97
N VAL A 43 6.08 5.33 -21.31
CA VAL A 43 6.94 6.09 -22.25
C VAL A 43 8.31 6.39 -21.64
N GLU A 44 8.36 6.78 -20.37
CA GLU A 44 9.60 7.02 -19.64
C GLU A 44 10.42 5.74 -19.50
N GLY A 45 9.77 4.61 -19.19
CA GLY A 45 10.42 3.29 -19.13
C GLY A 45 11.01 2.88 -20.47
N LYS A 46 10.29 3.06 -21.58
CA LYS A 46 10.79 2.78 -22.93
C LYS A 46 12.01 3.63 -23.29
N LYS A 47 11.97 4.94 -23.02
CA LYS A 47 13.10 5.83 -23.27
C LYS A 47 14.33 5.49 -22.43
N LEU A 48 14.13 5.12 -21.17
CA LEU A 48 15.22 4.66 -20.29
C LEU A 48 15.86 3.39 -20.84
N TRP A 49 15.06 2.46 -21.37
CA TRP A 49 15.56 1.26 -22.01
C TRP A 49 16.34 1.53 -23.28
N GLU A 50 15.82 2.38 -24.17
CA GLU A 50 16.54 2.81 -25.38
C GLU A 50 17.89 3.47 -25.04
N LEU A 51 17.94 4.32 -24.00
CA LEU A 51 19.18 4.94 -23.51
C LEU A 51 20.15 3.92 -22.91
N LEU A 52 19.64 2.92 -22.18
CA LEU A 52 20.44 1.84 -21.61
C LEU A 52 21.01 0.92 -22.70
N GLU A 53 20.23 0.59 -23.74
CA GLU A 53 20.72 -0.14 -24.92
C GLU A 53 21.82 0.64 -25.64
N GLN A 54 21.63 1.95 -25.85
CA GLN A 54 22.65 2.80 -26.45
C GLN A 54 23.93 2.85 -25.60
N THR A 55 23.79 2.95 -24.28
CA THR A 55 24.93 2.93 -23.34
C THR A 55 25.64 1.58 -23.34
N ALA A 56 24.92 0.47 -23.51
CA ALA A 56 25.49 -0.87 -23.62
C ALA A 56 26.45 -1.04 -24.80
N THR A 57 26.23 -0.27 -25.88
CA THR A 57 27.11 -0.30 -27.07
C THR A 57 28.39 0.52 -26.91
N GLN A 58 28.51 1.34 -25.86
CA GLN A 58 29.63 2.26 -25.66
C GLN A 58 30.82 1.68 -24.89
N GLY A 59 30.72 0.46 -24.34
CA GLY A 59 31.84 -0.19 -23.65
C GLY A 59 31.42 -1.25 -22.64
N GLU A 60 32.40 -1.86 -21.99
CA GLU A 60 32.22 -2.98 -21.05
C GLU A 60 31.39 -2.59 -19.80
N ASP A 61 31.60 -1.37 -19.28
CA ASP A 61 30.85 -0.84 -18.15
C ASP A 61 29.39 -0.54 -18.50
N GLY A 62 29.13 -0.02 -19.71
CA GLY A 62 27.77 0.19 -20.20
C GLY A 62 27.00 -1.13 -20.35
N ARG A 63 27.68 -2.18 -20.81
CA ARG A 63 27.10 -3.54 -20.93
C ARG A 63 26.73 -4.13 -19.57
N ARG A 64 27.59 -3.96 -18.56
CA ARG A 64 27.29 -4.36 -17.17
C ARG A 64 26.09 -3.63 -16.58
N ILE A 65 25.97 -2.32 -16.84
CA ILE A 65 24.82 -1.53 -16.37
C ILE A 65 23.51 -2.02 -17.03
N TYR A 66 23.56 -2.33 -18.33
CA TYR A 66 22.42 -2.89 -19.06
C TYR A 66 21.99 -4.27 -18.54
N GLU A 67 22.95 -5.19 -18.30
CA GLU A 67 22.68 -6.51 -17.73
C GLU A 67 22.11 -6.42 -16.29
N LEU A 68 22.58 -5.47 -15.49
CA LEU A 68 22.02 -5.19 -14.16
C LEU A 68 20.59 -4.65 -14.25
N ALA A 69 20.32 -3.73 -15.19
CA ALA A 69 18.96 -3.22 -15.44
C ALA A 69 18.02 -4.34 -15.90
N GLN A 70 18.48 -5.27 -16.75
CA GLN A 70 17.68 -6.43 -17.18
C GLN A 70 17.38 -7.38 -16.03
N LYS A 71 18.35 -7.64 -15.15
CA LYS A 71 18.13 -8.41 -13.92
C LYS A 71 17.12 -7.72 -12.99
N LEU A 72 17.16 -6.39 -12.89
CA LEU A 72 16.22 -5.60 -12.10
C LEU A 72 14.80 -5.58 -12.71
N GLU A 73 14.67 -5.58 -14.03
CA GLU A 73 13.37 -5.68 -14.72
C GLU A 73 12.78 -7.09 -14.66
N LEU A 74 13.60 -8.15 -14.71
CA LEU A 74 13.16 -9.50 -14.40
C LEU A 74 12.64 -9.64 -12.95
N THR A 75 12.96 -8.67 -12.07
CA THR A 75 12.40 -8.56 -10.71
C THR A 75 10.98 -7.97 -10.69
N ASP A 76 10.43 -7.54 -11.84
CA ASP A 76 9.06 -7.02 -11.99
C ASP A 76 8.00 -8.15 -12.00
N THR A 77 8.40 -9.42 -12.14
CA THR A 77 7.55 -10.57 -11.72
C THR A 77 7.14 -10.45 -10.26
N GLY A 78 8.00 -9.86 -9.42
CA GLY A 78 7.65 -9.57 -8.04
C GLY A 78 6.58 -8.49 -7.91
N ALA A 79 6.42 -7.58 -8.85
CA ALA A 79 5.33 -6.59 -8.80
C ALA A 79 3.98 -7.24 -9.06
N GLN A 80 3.90 -8.15 -10.04
CA GLN A 80 2.69 -8.91 -10.29
C GLN A 80 2.35 -9.84 -9.11
N GLU A 81 3.31 -10.59 -8.57
CA GLU A 81 3.09 -11.42 -7.38
C GLU A 81 2.65 -10.59 -6.17
N ARG A 82 3.20 -9.38 -5.98
CA ARG A 82 2.75 -8.47 -4.91
C ARG A 82 1.34 -7.97 -5.12
N GLU A 83 0.92 -7.73 -6.36
CA GLU A 83 -0.47 -7.32 -6.64
C GLU A 83 -1.46 -8.48 -6.43
N GLU A 84 -1.06 -9.69 -6.81
CA GLU A 84 -1.81 -10.92 -6.50
C GLU A 84 -1.90 -11.16 -4.99
N LEU A 85 -0.80 -10.95 -4.25
CA LEU A 85 -0.81 -10.99 -2.78
C LEU A 85 -1.74 -9.92 -2.21
N ARG A 86 -1.63 -8.66 -2.66
CA ARG A 86 -2.49 -7.54 -2.25
C ARG A 86 -3.98 -7.86 -2.45
N ALA A 87 -4.33 -8.56 -3.52
CA ALA A 87 -5.70 -8.97 -3.80
C ALA A 87 -6.25 -10.01 -2.80
N ARG A 88 -5.38 -10.85 -2.20
CA ARG A 88 -5.74 -11.89 -1.21
C ARG A 88 -5.83 -11.36 0.23
N LEU A 89 -5.28 -10.18 0.49
CA LEU A 89 -5.28 -9.56 1.81
C LEU A 89 -6.62 -8.86 2.11
N PRO A 90 -7.06 -8.84 3.39
CA PRO A 90 -8.28 -8.15 3.77
C PRO A 90 -8.16 -6.63 3.56
N LYS A 91 -9.25 -6.01 3.11
CA LYS A 91 -9.27 -4.57 2.75
C LYS A 91 -9.89 -3.68 3.82
N ALA A 92 -10.55 -4.28 4.81
CA ALA A 92 -11.20 -3.56 5.89
C ALA A 92 -11.34 -4.45 7.13
N VAL A 93 -11.38 -3.80 8.29
CA VAL A 93 -11.77 -4.42 9.56
C VAL A 93 -13.31 -4.53 9.61
N HIS A 94 -13.83 -5.39 10.48
CA HIS A 94 -15.27 -5.65 10.65
C HIS A 94 -16.09 -4.39 10.99
N ASP A 95 -15.46 -3.38 11.58
CA ASP A 95 -16.07 -2.08 11.90
C ASP A 95 -16.07 -1.09 10.73
N GLY A 96 -15.58 -1.50 9.55
CA GLY A 96 -15.58 -0.72 8.31
C GLY A 96 -14.34 0.14 8.09
N ARG A 97 -13.38 0.19 9.03
CA ARG A 97 -12.11 0.91 8.80
C ARG A 97 -11.31 0.25 7.69
N ALA A 98 -10.80 1.05 6.75
CA ALA A 98 -10.00 0.53 5.64
C ALA A 98 -8.63 0.05 6.11
N MET A 99 -8.14 -1.03 5.51
CA MET A 99 -6.80 -1.57 5.68
C MET A 99 -6.00 -1.33 4.41
N GLN A 100 -4.77 -0.83 4.56
CA GLN A 100 -3.84 -0.59 3.47
C GLN A 100 -2.46 -1.17 3.78
N TYR A 101 -1.76 -1.57 2.73
CA TYR A 101 -0.47 -2.25 2.82
C TYR A 101 0.56 -1.45 2.05
N GLU A 102 1.63 -1.06 2.74
CA GLU A 102 2.81 -0.48 2.13
C GLU A 102 3.51 -1.50 1.22
N ASP A 103 4.18 -1.00 0.19
CA ASP A 103 4.91 -1.86 -0.73
C ASP A 103 6.03 -2.64 -0.04
N ARG A 104 6.63 -2.08 1.02
CA ARG A 104 7.65 -2.77 1.82
C ARG A 104 7.05 -3.95 2.58
N PHE A 105 5.87 -3.79 3.15
CA PHE A 105 5.14 -4.88 3.79
C PHE A 105 4.89 -6.03 2.80
N LEU A 106 4.46 -5.71 1.58
CA LEU A 106 4.22 -6.73 0.56
C LEU A 106 5.49 -7.43 0.11
N ARG A 107 6.62 -6.71 0.03
CA ARG A 107 7.93 -7.33 -0.26
C ARG A 107 8.38 -8.25 0.87
N ASP A 108 8.25 -7.81 2.12
CA ASP A 108 8.56 -8.64 3.29
C ASP A 108 7.72 -9.92 3.25
N LEU A 109 6.41 -9.79 3.00
CA LEU A 109 5.46 -10.91 2.92
C LEU A 109 5.79 -11.85 1.76
N GLN A 110 6.18 -11.31 0.60
CA GLN A 110 6.61 -12.07 -0.57
C GLN A 110 7.88 -12.89 -0.28
N GLY A 111 8.80 -12.34 0.53
CA GLY A 111 10.06 -12.99 0.89
C GLY A 111 9.94 -14.12 1.91
N LEU A 112 8.78 -14.32 2.53
CA LEU A 112 8.54 -15.42 3.47
C LEU A 112 8.36 -16.76 2.75
N GLN A 113 8.65 -17.87 3.43
CA GLN A 113 8.28 -19.18 2.92
C GLN A 113 6.76 -19.28 2.80
N GLU A 114 6.27 -20.12 1.88
CA GLU A 114 4.83 -20.20 1.59
C GLU A 114 3.99 -20.49 2.84
N ARG A 115 4.44 -21.40 3.69
CA ARG A 115 3.76 -21.73 4.95
C ARG A 115 3.69 -20.53 5.90
N GLU A 116 4.81 -19.85 6.11
CA GLU A 116 4.92 -18.68 6.99
C GLU A 116 4.03 -17.54 6.49
N ARG A 117 4.05 -17.31 5.17
CA ARG A 117 3.20 -16.35 4.47
C ARG A 117 1.72 -16.64 4.68
N LEU A 118 1.29 -17.90 4.56
CA LEU A 118 -0.11 -18.28 4.82
C LEU A 118 -0.51 -17.99 6.27
N GLU A 119 0.33 -18.32 7.25
CA GLU A 119 0.04 -18.03 8.67
C GLU A 119 -0.08 -16.53 8.95
N VAL A 120 0.76 -15.70 8.32
CA VAL A 120 0.65 -14.24 8.40
C VAL A 120 -0.63 -13.74 7.74
N VAL A 121 -0.99 -14.26 6.56
CA VAL A 121 -2.22 -13.88 5.86
C VAL A 121 -3.45 -14.23 6.69
N GLU A 122 -3.50 -15.42 7.29
CA GLU A 122 -4.57 -15.81 8.21
C GLU A 122 -4.64 -14.90 9.43
N ALA A 123 -3.50 -14.48 9.97
CA ALA A 123 -3.46 -13.51 11.07
C ALA A 123 -4.07 -12.16 10.66
N LEU A 124 -3.82 -11.69 9.44
CA LEU A 124 -4.44 -10.46 8.91
C LEU A 124 -5.95 -10.63 8.73
N HIS A 125 -6.44 -11.81 8.31
CA HIS A 125 -7.86 -12.10 8.26
C HIS A 125 -8.51 -12.13 9.65
N ARG A 126 -7.84 -12.69 10.65
CA ARG A 126 -8.28 -12.60 12.06
C ARG A 126 -8.30 -11.16 12.55
N PHE A 127 -7.31 -10.36 12.15
CA PHE A 127 -7.24 -8.94 12.49
C PHE A 127 -8.42 -8.19 11.89
N ALA A 128 -8.74 -8.45 10.63
CA ALA A 128 -9.91 -7.90 9.97
C ALA A 128 -11.22 -8.31 10.67
N ALA A 129 -11.37 -9.59 11.02
CA ALA A 129 -12.59 -10.12 11.61
C ALA A 129 -12.83 -9.68 13.07
N HIS A 130 -11.79 -9.60 13.89
CA HIS A 130 -11.91 -9.39 15.34
C HIS A 130 -11.39 -8.04 15.82
N GLY A 131 -10.74 -7.28 14.94
CA GLY A 131 -10.11 -6.01 15.28
C GLY A 131 -8.67 -6.14 15.80
N GLU A 132 -8.03 -4.98 15.87
CA GLU A 132 -6.61 -4.81 16.18
C GLU A 132 -6.23 -5.13 17.64
N GLN A 133 -7.22 -5.10 18.54
CA GLN A 133 -7.05 -5.40 19.96
C GLN A 133 -7.39 -6.86 20.30
N TYR A 134 -7.60 -7.71 19.29
CA TYR A 134 -7.86 -9.12 19.53
C TYR A 134 -6.68 -9.76 20.30
N SER A 135 -6.99 -10.43 21.41
CA SER A 135 -6.01 -10.78 22.45
C SER A 135 -4.88 -11.69 21.96
N SER A 136 -5.12 -12.49 20.91
CA SER A 136 -4.09 -13.36 20.33
C SER A 136 -2.91 -12.57 19.73
N PHE A 137 -3.15 -11.32 19.29
CA PHE A 137 -2.11 -10.50 18.67
C PHE A 137 -1.14 -9.89 19.68
N LYS A 138 -1.48 -9.86 20.98
CA LYS A 138 -0.67 -9.20 22.02
C LYS A 138 -0.17 -7.81 21.57
N THR A 139 -1.06 -7.06 20.93
CA THR A 139 -0.77 -5.76 20.32
C THR A 139 -0.21 -4.80 21.37
N LYS A 140 0.93 -4.18 21.07
CA LYS A 140 1.54 -3.16 21.93
C LYS A 140 1.99 -1.97 21.10
N ARG A 141 1.98 -0.77 21.71
CA ARG A 141 2.61 0.40 21.09
C ARG A 141 4.12 0.19 21.11
N ARG A 142 4.77 0.39 19.98
CA ARG A 142 6.22 0.26 19.87
C ARG A 142 6.91 1.39 20.64
N GLN A 143 7.84 1.03 21.50
CA GLN A 143 8.72 1.93 22.25
C GLN A 143 10.16 1.45 21.99
N GLY A 144 11.04 2.29 21.44
CA GLY A 144 12.42 1.91 21.11
C GLY A 144 12.96 2.52 19.81
N LEU A 145 14.18 2.12 19.43
CA LEU A 145 14.93 2.61 18.25
C LEU A 145 14.13 2.54 16.95
N ASP A 146 14.32 3.48 16.04
CA ASP A 146 13.64 3.49 14.74
C ASP A 146 14.06 2.29 13.88
N ILE A 147 13.09 1.42 13.54
CA ILE A 147 13.27 0.44 12.46
C ILE A 147 12.98 1.17 11.16
N THR A 148 13.89 1.05 10.20
CA THR A 148 13.73 1.65 8.88
C THR A 148 12.40 1.25 8.24
N GLY A 149 11.60 2.26 7.88
CA GLY A 149 10.31 2.06 7.22
C GLY A 149 9.12 1.82 8.16
N ILE A 150 9.30 1.93 9.48
CA ILE A 150 8.20 1.90 10.46
C ILE A 150 8.07 3.28 11.11
N PRO A 151 6.94 4.00 10.94
CA PRO A 151 6.76 5.31 11.56
C PRO A 151 6.73 5.26 13.09
N GLY A 152 7.16 6.34 13.74
CA GLY A 152 7.02 6.53 15.18
C GLY A 152 5.57 6.41 15.65
N GLY A 153 5.38 5.79 16.82
CA GLY A 153 4.06 5.54 17.41
C GLY A 153 3.25 4.43 16.75
N SER A 154 3.86 3.63 15.88
CA SER A 154 3.24 2.42 15.32
C SER A 154 3.01 1.36 16.41
N PHE A 155 2.07 0.48 16.15
CA PHE A 155 1.80 -0.71 16.94
C PHE A 155 2.53 -1.91 16.35
N GLU A 156 2.93 -2.82 17.24
CA GLU A 156 3.44 -4.15 16.91
C GLU A 156 2.39 -5.17 17.30
N SER A 157 2.07 -6.09 16.38
CA SER A 157 1.15 -7.19 16.60
C SER A 157 1.79 -8.52 16.18
N ARG A 158 1.40 -9.58 16.87
CA ARG A 158 1.94 -10.94 16.70
C ARG A 158 1.06 -11.76 15.76
N SER A 159 1.55 -12.16 14.58
CA SER A 159 0.80 -13.10 13.73
C SER A 159 0.81 -14.54 14.29
N ASN A 160 1.98 -15.01 14.69
CA ASN A 160 2.24 -16.32 15.31
C ASN A 160 3.42 -16.20 16.30
N ARG A 161 4.01 -17.31 16.80
CA ARG A 161 5.15 -17.22 17.75
C ARG A 161 6.34 -16.44 17.23
N GLU A 162 6.61 -16.57 15.95
CA GLU A 162 7.87 -16.17 15.32
C GLU A 162 7.76 -14.82 14.63
N TYR A 163 6.60 -14.46 14.08
CA TYR A 163 6.45 -13.30 13.22
C TYR A 163 5.72 -12.14 13.90
N ARG A 164 6.09 -10.92 13.51
CA ARG A 164 5.47 -9.65 13.92
C ARG A 164 5.12 -8.84 12.70
N PHE A 165 4.00 -8.12 12.77
CA PHE A 165 3.65 -7.09 11.79
C PHE A 165 3.40 -5.77 12.49
N PHE A 166 3.73 -4.69 11.77
CA PHE A 166 3.68 -3.33 12.30
C PHE A 166 2.67 -2.50 11.53
N TRP A 167 1.86 -1.77 12.28
CA TRP A 167 0.78 -0.98 11.69
C TRP A 167 0.52 0.28 12.49
N LYS A 168 -0.15 1.24 11.87
CA LYS A 168 -0.58 2.49 12.51
C LYS A 168 -1.92 2.91 11.93
N GLN A 169 -2.78 3.44 12.79
CA GLN A 169 -3.99 4.10 12.34
C GLN A 169 -3.66 5.56 12.03
N GLY A 170 -3.95 5.99 10.80
CA GLY A 170 -3.85 7.39 10.39
C GLY A 170 -5.04 8.22 10.90
N ASP A 171 -4.91 9.55 10.83
CA ASP A 171 -5.97 10.49 11.26
C ASP A 171 -7.26 10.35 10.43
N ASN A 172 -7.13 9.80 9.22
CA ASN A 172 -8.25 9.45 8.33
C ASN A 172 -8.93 8.11 8.69
N GLY A 173 -8.54 7.48 9.81
CA GLY A 173 -9.08 6.21 10.26
C GLY A 173 -8.58 4.96 9.53
N ILE A 174 -7.66 5.11 8.56
CA ILE A 174 -7.10 3.99 7.80
C ILE A 174 -6.03 3.29 8.63
N ILE A 175 -6.09 1.95 8.69
CA ILE A 175 -5.06 1.11 9.27
C ILE A 175 -4.01 0.79 8.19
N MET A 176 -2.82 1.35 8.33
CA MET A 176 -1.70 1.11 7.41
C MET A 176 -0.73 0.10 8.00
N PHE A 177 -0.36 -0.92 7.21
CA PHE A 177 0.64 -1.94 7.53
C PHE A 177 1.97 -1.63 6.85
N PHE A 178 3.06 -1.62 7.61
CA PHE A 178 4.36 -1.10 7.18
C PHE A 178 5.40 -2.18 6.92
N ARG A 179 5.55 -3.13 7.84
CA ARG A 179 6.55 -4.21 7.81
C ARG A 179 6.00 -5.49 8.41
N VAL A 180 6.54 -6.63 7.96
CA VAL A 180 6.37 -7.93 8.60
C VAL A 180 7.71 -8.68 8.60
N GLY A 181 7.93 -9.58 9.54
CA GLY A 181 9.17 -10.37 9.59
C GLY A 181 9.31 -11.14 10.89
N HIS A 182 10.41 -11.86 11.02
CA HIS A 182 10.71 -12.62 12.23
C HIS A 182 10.98 -11.66 13.41
N HIS A 183 10.52 -12.01 14.61
CA HIS A 183 10.62 -11.15 15.78
C HIS A 183 12.07 -10.79 16.15
N THR A 184 13.03 -11.64 15.80
CA THR A 184 14.47 -11.38 16.01
C THR A 184 15.03 -10.31 15.08
N GLU A 185 14.40 -10.06 13.93
CA GLU A 185 14.79 -8.98 13.01
C GLU A 185 14.47 -7.60 13.58
N PHE A 186 13.57 -7.54 14.56
CA PHE A 186 13.03 -6.30 15.12
C PHE A 186 13.32 -6.12 16.61
N SER A 187 13.83 -7.15 17.28
CA SER A 187 14.32 -7.06 18.65
C SER A 187 15.79 -6.60 18.63
N SER A 188 16.08 -5.42 19.15
CA SER A 188 17.33 -5.27 19.89
C SER A 188 17.20 -6.15 21.11
N SER A 189 18.15 -7.05 21.32
CA SER A 189 18.26 -7.92 22.48
C SER A 189 17.87 -7.19 23.77
N GLU A 190 16.88 -7.71 24.49
CA GLU A 190 16.72 -7.73 25.95
C GLU A 190 15.28 -8.17 26.29
N TRP A 191 15.16 -9.42 26.73
CA TRP A 191 14.04 -9.93 27.53
C TRP A 191 14.49 -10.01 28.99
#